data_AF-C0INA0-F1
#
_entry.id   AF-C0INA0-F1
#
_cell.length_a   1.000
_cell.length_b   1.000
_cell.length_c   1.000
_cell.angle_alpha   90.00
_cell.angle_beta   90.00
_cell.angle_gamma   90.00
#
_symmetry.space_group_name_H-M   'P 1'
#
loop_
_entity.id
_entity.type
_entity.pdbx_description
1 polymer ?
#
loop_
_entity_poly.entity_id
_entity_poly.type
_entity_poly.pdbx_seq_one_letter_code
_entity_poly.pdbx_strand_id
1 'polypeptide(L)'
;MPQRKPAPGPFGRSYQAGDVYSFRTLRHPRSEGKETGRYAALKILGKQRYGVCFVVLDGTYSSHPTIDEVRHGPWLRHTRFSGSGEPAVCSAPEHFENDLEDIRYLGSVALSLHDSELRDACNCIGTWSSAGVYAEAEWRWRNDRAAYEADVKREENAARARQIAERERYETRLKSLTWEILLDETPFARWIEHPPFPPPEFVNAARDRIHSTILDLRELGQKPKKSQVRAALKTCVEWFNAMDEKFGNPIETDEREDICTVLEELAFVAKQKTLAQEIHDWRTW
;
A
#
# COMPACT_ATOMS: atom_id res chain seq x y z
N MET A 1 -3.64 11.53 -20.23
CA MET A 1 -2.80 11.54 -19.01
C MET A 1 -1.74 12.63 -19.15
N PRO A 2 -1.67 13.64 -18.27
CA PRO A 2 -0.50 14.51 -18.21
C PRO A 2 0.71 13.66 -17.82
N GLN A 3 1.78 13.70 -18.63
CA GLN A 3 3.04 13.04 -18.29
C GLN A 3 3.61 13.71 -17.04
N ARG A 4 3.36 13.12 -15.86
CA ARG A 4 4.06 13.48 -14.64
C ARG A 4 5.54 13.24 -14.90
N LYS A 5 6.36 14.29 -14.77
CA LYS A 5 7.81 14.18 -14.97
C LYS A 5 8.34 13.13 -14.00
N PRO A 6 9.19 12.19 -14.44
CA PRO A 6 9.79 11.21 -13.54
C PRO A 6 10.53 11.94 -12.42
N ALA A 7 10.44 11.42 -11.20
CA ALA A 7 11.21 11.97 -10.10
C ALA A 7 12.69 11.82 -10.48
N PRO A 8 13.51 12.90 -10.39
CA PRO A 8 14.93 12.76 -10.61
C PRO A 8 15.46 11.74 -9.60
N GLY A 9 16.31 10.81 -10.05
CA GLY A 9 17.07 9.99 -9.11
C GLY A 9 18.01 10.86 -8.29
N PRO A 10 18.75 10.26 -7.33
CA PRO A 10 19.61 11.00 -6.43
C PRO A 10 20.56 11.89 -7.23
N PHE A 11 20.71 13.14 -6.78
CA PHE A 11 21.56 14.15 -7.41
C PHE A 11 21.14 14.60 -8.82
N GLY A 12 19.85 14.49 -9.18
CA GLY A 12 19.35 14.97 -10.48
C GLY A 12 19.64 14.04 -11.65
N ARG A 13 20.19 12.85 -11.39
CA ARG A 13 20.49 11.83 -12.41
C ARG A 13 19.38 10.78 -12.44
N SER A 14 18.91 10.41 -13.63
CA SER A 14 18.00 9.27 -13.78
C SER A 14 18.72 7.96 -13.46
N TYR A 15 18.07 7.05 -12.74
CA TYR A 15 18.59 5.71 -12.47
C TYR A 15 18.87 4.97 -13.77
N GLN A 16 20.09 4.48 -13.94
CA GLN A 16 20.48 3.66 -15.09
C GLN A 16 20.67 2.20 -14.69
N ALA A 17 20.38 1.30 -15.61
CA ALA A 17 20.67 -0.11 -15.44
C ALA A 17 22.17 -0.32 -15.18
N GLY A 18 22.50 -1.07 -14.13
CA GLY A 18 23.86 -1.29 -13.67
C GLY A 18 24.38 -0.28 -12.65
N ASP A 19 23.68 0.85 -12.40
CA ASP A 19 24.09 1.78 -11.34
C ASP A 19 24.04 1.10 -9.97
N VAL A 20 25.05 1.35 -9.15
CA VAL A 20 25.17 0.85 -7.78
C VAL A 20 25.17 2.02 -6.82
N TYR A 21 24.31 1.93 -5.81
CA TYR A 21 24.17 2.93 -4.76
C TYR A 21 24.38 2.29 -3.41
N SER A 22 25.03 3.00 -2.51
CA SER A 22 24.99 2.71 -1.08
C SER A 22 24.02 3.65 -0.39
N PHE A 23 23.45 3.18 0.71
CA PHE A 23 22.55 3.95 1.56
C PHE A 23 22.74 3.51 3.02
N ARG A 24 22.39 4.39 3.95
CA ARG A 24 22.31 4.05 5.37
C ARG A 24 21.02 3.28 5.65
N THR A 25 21.14 2.14 6.32
CA THR A 25 19.97 1.35 6.71
C THR A 25 19.23 2.07 7.83
N LEU A 26 17.93 2.28 7.63
CA LEU A 26 17.04 2.76 8.68
C LEU A 26 16.70 1.63 9.66
N ARG A 27 16.20 2.03 10.82
CA ARG A 27 15.55 1.13 11.78
C ARG A 27 14.49 0.31 11.04
N HIS A 28 14.47 -1.00 11.30
CA HIS A 28 13.40 -1.85 10.78
C HIS A 28 12.03 -1.33 11.31
N PRO A 29 11.02 -1.10 10.45
CA PRO A 29 9.76 -0.45 10.84
C PRO A 29 9.04 -1.12 12.02
N ARG A 30 9.23 -2.45 12.16
CA ARG A 30 8.64 -3.27 13.23
C ARG A 30 9.47 -3.41 14.51
N SER A 31 10.64 -2.78 14.60
CA SER A 31 11.50 -2.83 15.80
C SER A 31 11.30 -1.60 16.65
N GLU A 32 11.61 -1.61 17.95
CA GLU A 32 11.82 -0.42 18.81
C GLU A 32 13.30 -0.03 18.98
N GLY A 33 14.21 -0.74 18.31
CA GLY A 33 15.65 -0.55 18.44
C GLY A 33 16.16 0.82 18.00
N LYS A 34 17.37 1.17 18.48
CA LYS A 34 18.10 2.37 18.02
C LYS A 34 18.49 2.23 16.55
N GLU A 35 18.65 3.35 15.86
CA GLU A 35 19.30 3.38 14.55
C GLU A 35 20.61 2.60 14.59
N THR A 36 20.86 1.84 13.53
CA THR A 36 21.95 0.86 13.54
C THR A 36 23.25 1.45 13.00
N GLY A 37 23.18 2.59 12.31
CA GLY A 37 24.33 3.25 11.70
C GLY A 37 25.02 2.41 10.62
N ARG A 38 24.35 1.37 10.11
CA ARG A 38 24.89 0.47 9.08
C ARG A 38 24.59 1.01 7.71
N TYR A 39 25.37 0.55 6.74
CA TYR A 39 25.22 0.86 5.34
C TYR A 39 25.02 -0.44 4.57
N ALA A 40 24.23 -0.36 3.50
CA ALA A 40 24.04 -1.43 2.55
C ALA A 40 24.22 -0.88 1.13
N ALA A 41 24.10 -1.76 0.14
CA ALA A 41 24.17 -1.39 -1.26
C ALA A 41 23.05 -2.04 -2.07
N LEU A 42 22.60 -1.35 -3.11
CA LEU A 42 21.67 -1.87 -4.10
C LEU A 42 22.23 -1.65 -5.50
N LYS A 43 21.81 -2.52 -6.42
CA LYS A 43 22.09 -2.41 -7.86
C LYS A 43 20.78 -2.22 -8.61
N ILE A 44 20.75 -1.25 -9.51
CA ILE A 44 19.63 -1.02 -10.41
C ILE A 44 19.68 -2.05 -11.53
N LEU A 45 18.63 -2.84 -11.69
CA LEU A 45 18.51 -3.84 -12.76
C LEU A 45 17.91 -3.26 -14.04
N GLY A 46 17.21 -2.12 -13.92
CA GLY A 46 16.65 -1.38 -15.05
C GLY A 46 15.21 -0.96 -14.79
N LYS A 47 14.56 -0.44 -15.84
CA LYS A 47 13.15 -0.03 -15.78
C LYS A 47 12.22 -1.18 -16.16
N GLN A 48 11.06 -1.23 -15.52
CA GLN A 48 9.95 -2.13 -15.80
C GLN A 48 8.64 -1.35 -15.90
N ARG A 49 7.53 -2.05 -16.22
CA ARG A 49 6.18 -1.47 -16.33
C ARG A 49 5.79 -0.63 -15.10
N TYR A 50 6.22 -1.04 -13.92
CA TYR A 50 5.80 -0.46 -12.65
C TYR A 50 6.82 0.47 -12.00
N GLY A 51 8.01 0.65 -12.59
CA GLY A 51 9.04 1.51 -11.99
C GLY A 51 10.48 1.10 -12.28
N VAL A 52 11.39 1.53 -11.40
CA VAL A 52 12.80 1.15 -11.40
C VAL A 52 12.97 -0.10 -10.55
N CYS A 53 13.44 -1.19 -11.16
CA CYS A 53 13.74 -2.45 -10.50
C CYS A 53 15.16 -2.41 -9.94
N PHE A 54 15.30 -2.81 -8.68
CA PHE A 54 16.57 -2.91 -7.98
C PHE A 54 16.68 -4.22 -7.20
N VAL A 55 17.92 -4.63 -6.95
CA VAL A 55 18.25 -5.75 -6.06
C VAL A 55 19.20 -5.27 -4.97
N VAL A 56 18.98 -5.75 -3.74
CA VAL A 56 19.88 -5.47 -2.61
C VAL A 56 21.06 -6.44 -2.68
N LEU A 57 22.27 -5.92 -2.52
CA LEU A 57 23.49 -6.72 -2.48
C LEU A 57 23.71 -7.26 -1.06
N ASP A 58 24.21 -8.48 -0.94
CA ASP A 58 24.50 -9.07 0.37
C ASP A 58 25.69 -8.37 1.03
N GLY A 59 25.55 -8.06 2.31
CA GLY A 59 26.56 -7.33 3.08
C GLY A 59 25.98 -6.12 3.80
N THR A 60 26.53 -5.86 4.99
CA THR A 60 26.28 -4.66 5.77
C THR A 60 27.61 -4.09 6.25
N TYR A 61 27.74 -2.78 6.20
CA TYR A 61 28.99 -2.08 6.40
C TYR A 61 28.83 -1.03 7.51
N SER A 62 29.93 -0.67 8.17
CA SER A 62 29.95 0.42 9.18
C SER A 62 30.04 1.81 8.55
N SER A 63 30.30 1.90 7.25
CA SER A 63 30.35 3.12 6.44
C SER A 63 29.98 2.77 4.99
N HIS A 64 29.85 3.76 4.11
CA HIS A 64 29.65 3.50 2.68
C HIS A 64 30.72 2.54 2.13
N PRO A 65 30.34 1.37 1.60
CA PRO A 65 31.29 0.52 0.89
C PRO A 65 31.74 1.20 -0.40
N THR A 66 32.93 0.83 -0.84
CA THR A 66 33.47 1.14 -2.15
C THR A 66 32.81 0.27 -3.22
N ILE A 67 32.90 0.70 -4.48
CA ILE A 67 32.39 -0.10 -5.60
C ILE A 67 33.07 -1.47 -5.69
N ASP A 68 34.36 -1.56 -5.36
CA ASP A 68 35.12 -2.81 -5.49
C ASP A 68 34.71 -3.84 -4.43
N GLU A 69 34.27 -3.40 -3.25
CA GLU A 69 33.72 -4.28 -2.21
C GLU A 69 32.37 -4.90 -2.60
N VAL A 70 31.58 -4.23 -3.45
CA VAL A 70 30.22 -4.68 -3.81
C VAL A 70 30.09 -5.17 -5.24
N ARG A 71 31.06 -4.90 -6.13
CA ARG A 71 30.99 -5.18 -7.58
C ARG A 71 30.68 -6.64 -7.89
N HIS A 72 31.27 -7.55 -7.12
CA HIS A 72 31.10 -9.00 -7.26
C HIS A 72 30.30 -9.60 -6.09
N GLY A 73 29.67 -8.76 -5.27
CA GLY A 73 28.86 -9.21 -4.16
C GLY A 73 27.64 -10.00 -4.66
N PRO A 74 27.28 -11.12 -3.99
CA PRO A 74 26.06 -11.83 -4.33
C PRO A 74 24.85 -10.96 -3.97
N TRP A 75 23.69 -11.29 -4.54
CA TRP A 75 22.44 -10.68 -4.10
C TRP A 75 22.11 -11.13 -2.67
N LEU A 76 21.56 -10.21 -1.89
CA LEU A 76 20.96 -10.55 -0.61
C LEU A 76 19.80 -11.53 -0.86
N ARG A 77 19.75 -12.62 -0.09
CA ARG A 77 18.67 -13.62 -0.16
C ARG A 77 17.84 -13.59 1.11
N HIS A 78 16.53 -13.74 0.94
CA HIS A 78 15.59 -13.85 2.05
C HIS A 78 15.72 -15.19 2.76
N THR A 79 16.41 -15.18 3.91
CA THR A 79 16.59 -16.36 4.76
C THR A 79 15.84 -16.25 6.08
N ARG A 80 15.32 -15.06 6.40
CA ARG A 80 14.55 -14.83 7.63
C ARG A 80 13.24 -15.62 7.67
N PHE A 81 12.85 -16.06 8.87
CA PHE A 81 11.65 -16.86 9.12
C PHE A 81 11.61 -18.13 8.26
N SER A 82 10.52 -18.38 7.54
CA SER A 82 10.37 -19.46 6.56
C SER A 82 10.87 -19.07 5.16
N GLY A 83 11.90 -18.22 5.09
CA GLY A 83 12.36 -17.58 3.86
C GLY A 83 12.58 -18.55 2.70
N SER A 84 12.09 -18.17 1.52
CA SER A 84 12.15 -18.94 0.26
C SER A 84 13.56 -19.06 -0.33
N GLY A 85 14.55 -18.35 0.22
CA GLY A 85 15.88 -18.21 -0.37
C GLY A 85 15.91 -17.30 -1.60
N GLU A 86 14.80 -16.63 -1.91
CA GLU A 86 14.66 -15.74 -3.06
C GLU A 86 15.51 -14.47 -2.90
N PRO A 87 16.00 -13.89 -4.00
CA PRO A 87 16.71 -12.61 -3.97
C PRO A 87 15.83 -11.46 -3.46
N ALA A 88 16.44 -10.53 -2.73
CA ALA A 88 15.81 -9.30 -2.27
C ALA A 88 15.70 -8.28 -3.41
N VAL A 89 14.70 -8.49 -4.28
CA VAL A 89 14.41 -7.67 -5.47
C VAL A 89 13.06 -6.96 -5.32
N CYS A 90 12.99 -5.70 -5.74
CA CYS A 90 11.76 -4.91 -5.72
C CYS A 90 11.77 -3.85 -6.82
N SER A 91 10.59 -3.42 -7.25
CA SER A 91 10.40 -2.29 -8.15
C SER A 91 9.79 -1.10 -7.41
N ALA A 92 10.47 0.05 -7.47
CA ALA A 92 9.97 1.32 -6.95
C ALA A 92 9.38 2.18 -8.09
N PRO A 93 8.12 2.67 -7.97
CA PRO A 93 7.52 3.52 -8.98
C PRO A 93 8.36 4.77 -9.32
N GLU A 94 8.45 5.15 -10.60
CA GLU A 94 9.31 6.27 -11.03
C GLU A 94 8.90 7.63 -10.46
N HIS A 95 7.66 7.76 -9.99
CA HIS A 95 7.14 8.99 -9.40
C HIS A 95 7.32 9.04 -7.88
N PHE A 96 7.79 7.95 -7.26
CA PHE A 96 8.11 7.95 -5.84
C PHE A 96 9.47 8.60 -5.63
N GLU A 97 9.52 9.57 -4.73
CA GLU A 97 10.79 10.14 -4.28
C GLU A 97 11.63 9.06 -3.59
N ASN A 98 12.95 9.19 -3.72
CA ASN A 98 13.85 8.30 -3.01
C ASN A 98 13.83 8.67 -1.51
N ASP A 99 13.42 7.70 -0.68
CA ASP A 99 13.32 7.82 0.77
C ASP A 99 14.45 7.07 1.51
N LEU A 100 15.54 6.71 0.81
CA LEU A 100 16.74 6.14 1.41
C LEU A 100 17.61 7.24 2.03
N GLU A 101 18.04 6.99 3.27
CA GLU A 101 18.91 7.91 4.00
C GLU A 101 20.36 7.82 3.49
N ASP A 102 21.01 8.98 3.37
CA ASP A 102 22.42 9.13 3.01
C ASP A 102 22.78 8.34 1.74
N ILE A 103 21.98 8.44 0.68
CA ILE A 103 22.24 7.68 -0.55
C ILE A 103 23.44 8.23 -1.31
N ARG A 104 24.36 7.34 -1.72
CA ARG A 104 25.57 7.67 -2.46
C ARG A 104 25.76 6.76 -3.67
N TYR A 105 26.01 7.36 -4.82
CA TYR A 105 26.40 6.64 -6.03
C TYR A 105 27.84 6.10 -5.90
N LEU A 106 28.03 4.81 -6.16
CA LEU A 106 29.34 4.14 -6.06
C LEU A 106 29.99 3.92 -7.42
N GLY A 107 29.20 3.74 -8.47
CA GLY A 107 29.68 3.38 -9.81
C GLY A 107 28.63 2.57 -10.58
N SER A 108 29.00 2.11 -11.77
CA SER A 108 28.17 1.19 -12.56
C SER A 108 28.88 -0.14 -12.74
N VAL A 109 28.09 -1.22 -12.73
CA VAL A 109 28.54 -2.59 -12.96
C VAL A 109 27.73 -3.17 -14.11
N ALA A 110 28.40 -3.89 -15.02
CA ALA A 110 27.71 -4.55 -16.12
C ALA A 110 26.69 -5.56 -15.58
N LEU A 111 25.49 -5.56 -16.16
CA LEU A 111 24.46 -6.54 -15.82
C LEU A 111 24.77 -7.88 -16.45
N SER A 112 24.61 -8.94 -15.66
CA SER A 112 24.67 -10.32 -16.12
C SER A 112 23.35 -10.77 -16.75
N LEU A 113 23.34 -11.96 -17.36
CA LEU A 113 22.11 -12.60 -17.81
C LEU A 113 21.13 -12.83 -16.64
N HIS A 114 21.65 -13.28 -15.49
CA HIS A 114 20.86 -13.50 -14.28
C HIS A 114 20.23 -12.22 -13.73
N ASP A 115 20.90 -11.08 -13.85
CA ASP A 115 20.32 -9.78 -13.49
C ASP A 115 19.10 -9.44 -14.37
N SER A 116 19.18 -9.77 -15.66
CA SER A 116 18.08 -9.54 -16.60
C SER A 116 16.90 -10.49 -16.34
N GLU A 117 17.19 -11.77 -16.06
CA GLU A 117 16.18 -12.76 -15.67
C GLU A 117 15.47 -12.36 -14.36
N LEU A 118 16.24 -11.92 -13.36
CA LEU A 118 15.70 -11.48 -12.08
C LEU A 118 14.84 -10.23 -12.23
N ARG A 119 15.27 -9.27 -13.06
CA ARG A 119 14.46 -8.12 -13.42
C ARG A 119 13.13 -8.61 -14.00
N ASP A 120 13.16 -9.40 -15.06
CA ASP A 120 11.94 -9.78 -15.80
C ASP A 120 10.98 -10.63 -14.97
N ALA A 121 11.49 -11.38 -13.99
CA ALA A 121 10.69 -12.14 -13.01
C ALA A 121 10.19 -11.32 -11.81
N CYS A 122 10.67 -10.09 -11.61
CA CYS A 122 10.29 -9.26 -10.47
C CYS A 122 8.80 -8.87 -10.52
N ASN A 123 8.04 -9.36 -9.54
CA ASN A 123 6.63 -9.03 -9.33
C ASN A 123 6.41 -8.22 -8.04
N CYS A 124 7.48 -7.91 -7.29
CA CYS A 124 7.42 -7.15 -6.06
C CYS A 124 7.43 -5.64 -6.37
N ILE A 125 6.41 -4.93 -5.91
CA ILE A 125 6.31 -3.47 -6.00
C ILE A 125 6.36 -2.90 -4.59
N GLY A 126 7.16 -1.87 -4.38
CA GLY A 126 7.35 -1.24 -3.07
C GLY A 126 7.98 0.15 -3.20
N THR A 127 8.46 0.69 -2.08
CA THR A 127 9.21 1.94 -2.02
C THR A 127 10.72 1.69 -2.07
N TRP A 128 11.53 2.74 -2.22
CA TRP A 128 12.98 2.62 -2.13
C TRP A 128 13.44 2.11 -0.75
N SER A 129 12.77 2.55 0.32
CA SER A 129 12.99 2.08 1.69
C SER A 129 12.85 0.57 1.89
N SER A 130 12.19 -0.16 0.98
CA SER A 130 12.20 -1.63 0.97
C SER A 130 13.62 -2.20 0.98
N ALA A 131 14.58 -1.54 0.30
CA ALA A 131 15.99 -1.95 0.30
C ALA A 131 16.59 -1.94 1.71
N GLY A 132 16.29 -0.88 2.50
CA GLY A 132 16.68 -0.77 3.90
C GLY A 132 16.03 -1.83 4.78
N VAL A 133 14.73 -2.07 4.60
CA VAL A 133 14.01 -3.12 5.33
C VAL A 133 14.64 -4.48 5.07
N TYR A 134 14.97 -4.82 3.83
CA TYR A 134 15.59 -6.10 3.50
C TYR A 134 16.97 -6.28 4.13
N ALA A 135 17.86 -5.29 3.98
CA ALA A 135 19.20 -5.34 4.54
C ALA A 135 19.18 -5.45 6.07
N GLU A 136 18.40 -4.60 6.74
CA GLU A 136 18.31 -4.60 8.20
C GLU A 136 17.66 -5.88 8.73
N ALA A 137 16.60 -6.38 8.09
CA ALA A 137 15.91 -7.60 8.51
C ALA A 137 16.82 -8.84 8.44
N GLU A 138 17.55 -9.03 7.33
CA GLU A 138 18.48 -10.16 7.22
C GLU A 138 19.67 -10.03 8.17
N TRP A 139 20.18 -8.81 8.38
CA TRP A 139 21.22 -8.59 9.36
C TRP A 139 20.74 -8.97 10.76
N ARG A 140 19.56 -8.50 11.19
CA ARG A 140 19.00 -8.82 12.50
C ARG A 140 18.70 -10.30 12.63
N TRP A 141 18.23 -10.95 11.57
CA TRP A 141 18.05 -12.39 11.57
C TRP A 141 19.36 -13.16 11.83
N ARG A 142 20.49 -12.70 11.27
CA ARG A 142 21.80 -13.34 11.45
C ARG A 142 22.48 -12.99 12.79
N ASN A 143 22.23 -11.80 13.34
CA ASN A 143 23.01 -11.25 14.46
C ASN A 143 22.22 -11.02 15.76
N ASP A 144 20.90 -10.83 15.67
CA ASP A 144 20.00 -10.45 16.78
C ASP A 144 18.63 -11.12 16.63
N ARG A 145 18.65 -12.43 16.32
CA ARG A 145 17.44 -13.18 15.93
C ARG A 145 16.36 -13.14 17.01
N ALA A 146 16.73 -13.38 18.26
CA ALA A 146 15.78 -13.47 19.36
C ALA A 146 15.04 -12.15 19.61
N ALA A 147 15.75 -11.01 19.59
CA ALA A 147 15.09 -9.72 19.76
C ALA A 147 14.27 -9.35 18.51
N TYR A 148 14.73 -9.71 17.31
CA TYR A 148 13.95 -9.47 16.09
C TYR A 148 12.64 -10.29 16.07
N GLU A 149 12.67 -11.55 16.47
CA GLU A 149 11.47 -12.38 16.60
C GLU A 149 10.50 -11.80 17.65
N ALA A 150 11.01 -11.29 18.78
CA ALA A 150 10.19 -10.65 19.80
C ALA A 150 9.53 -9.35 19.30
N ASP A 151 10.27 -8.51 18.57
CA ASP A 151 9.77 -7.29 17.94
C ASP A 151 8.65 -7.61 16.94
N VAL A 152 8.87 -8.58 16.05
CA VAL A 152 7.88 -8.99 15.04
C VAL A 152 6.61 -9.52 15.70
N LYS A 153 6.74 -10.38 16.73
CA LYS A 153 5.59 -10.90 17.47
C LYS A 153 4.80 -9.81 18.18
N ARG A 154 5.49 -8.78 18.71
CA ARG A 154 4.85 -7.63 19.34
C ARG A 154 4.01 -6.84 18.35
N GLU A 155 4.57 -6.53 17.18
CA GLU A 155 3.86 -5.80 16.13
C GLU A 155 2.67 -6.60 15.59
N GLU A 156 2.82 -7.91 15.38
CA GLU A 156 1.70 -8.78 14.99
C GLU A 156 0.60 -8.80 16.04
N ASN A 157 0.95 -8.84 17.33
CA ASN A 157 -0.03 -8.78 18.42
C ASN A 157 -0.72 -7.41 18.46
N ALA A 158 0.02 -6.31 18.28
CA ALA A 158 -0.53 -4.97 18.22
C ALA A 158 -1.43 -4.78 17.00
N ALA A 159 -1.04 -5.31 15.83
CA ALA A 159 -1.87 -5.31 14.62
C ALA A 159 -3.15 -6.13 14.81
N ARG A 160 -3.06 -7.35 15.38
CA ARG A 160 -4.24 -8.15 15.74
C ARG A 160 -5.14 -7.43 16.74
N ALA A 161 -4.57 -6.81 17.78
CA ALA A 161 -5.34 -6.06 18.76
C ALA A 161 -6.05 -4.85 18.12
N ARG A 162 -5.38 -4.13 17.21
CA ARG A 162 -5.98 -3.04 16.43
C ARG A 162 -7.15 -3.54 15.58
N GLN A 163 -6.96 -4.63 14.84
CA GLN A 163 -8.01 -5.24 14.01
C GLN A 163 -9.22 -5.71 14.86
N ILE A 164 -8.97 -6.33 16.01
CA ILE A 164 -10.05 -6.76 16.92
C ILE A 164 -10.79 -5.54 17.46
N ALA A 165 -10.07 -4.52 17.93
CA ALA A 165 -10.67 -3.30 18.47
C ALA A 165 -11.46 -2.52 17.41
N GLU A 166 -10.97 -2.46 16.18
CA GLU A 166 -11.66 -1.83 15.04
C GLU A 166 -12.94 -2.59 14.69
N ARG A 167 -12.87 -3.92 14.61
CA ARG A 167 -14.06 -4.76 14.40
C ARG A 167 -15.09 -4.57 15.53
N GLU A 168 -14.67 -4.58 16.79
CA GLU A 168 -15.56 -4.37 17.94
C GLU A 168 -16.22 -2.98 17.94
N ARG A 169 -15.46 -1.94 17.59
CA ARG A 169 -16.00 -0.58 17.42
C ARG A 169 -17.03 -0.54 16.30
N TYR A 170 -16.72 -1.15 15.16
CA TYR A 170 -17.64 -1.20 14.02
C TYR A 170 -18.91 -1.98 14.34
N GLU A 171 -18.81 -3.16 14.97
CA GLU A 171 -19.97 -3.92 15.41
C GLU A 171 -20.84 -3.16 16.42
N THR A 172 -20.23 -2.39 17.32
CA THR A 172 -20.94 -1.53 18.28
C THR A 172 -21.65 -0.39 17.57
N ARG A 173 -20.98 0.27 16.62
CA ARG A 173 -21.56 1.33 15.77
C ARG A 173 -22.78 0.82 15.01
N LEU A 174 -22.66 -0.33 14.35
CA LEU A 174 -23.77 -0.93 13.60
C LEU A 174 -25.01 -1.15 14.48
N LYS A 175 -24.84 -1.59 15.74
CA LYS A 175 -25.97 -1.82 16.67
C LYS A 175 -26.76 -0.55 16.99
N SER A 176 -26.11 0.61 17.05
CA SER A 176 -26.76 1.90 17.33
C SER A 176 -27.26 2.61 16.08
N LEU A 177 -26.87 2.16 14.89
CA LEU A 177 -27.07 2.89 13.64
C LEU A 177 -28.55 2.93 13.22
N THR A 178 -29.03 4.12 12.85
CA THR A 178 -30.37 4.38 12.32
C THR A 178 -30.31 5.23 11.04
N TRP A 179 -31.43 5.36 10.34
CA TRP A 179 -31.52 6.24 9.17
C TRP A 179 -31.25 7.70 9.52
N GLU A 180 -31.69 8.14 10.69
CA GLU A 180 -31.50 9.51 11.19
C GLU A 180 -30.03 9.80 11.43
N ILE A 181 -29.30 8.86 12.03
CA ILE A 181 -27.85 8.99 12.25
C ILE A 181 -27.13 9.08 10.90
N LEU A 182 -27.46 8.19 9.95
CA LEU A 182 -26.85 8.20 8.62
C LEU A 182 -27.12 9.48 7.81
N LEU A 183 -28.27 10.12 8.01
CA LEU A 183 -28.62 11.39 7.37
C LEU A 183 -27.92 12.60 8.01
N ASP A 184 -27.64 12.55 9.30
CA ASP A 184 -26.94 13.61 10.03
C ASP A 184 -25.43 13.59 9.78
N GLU A 185 -24.87 12.42 9.49
CA GLU A 185 -23.46 12.25 9.16
C GLU A 185 -23.11 12.80 7.77
N THR A 186 -21.84 13.19 7.61
CA THR A 186 -21.25 13.55 6.32
C THR A 186 -20.52 12.33 5.76
N PRO A 187 -21.06 11.63 4.75
CA PRO A 187 -20.35 10.54 4.10
C PRO A 187 -19.02 11.03 3.54
N PHE A 188 -18.01 10.17 3.58
CA PHE A 188 -16.70 10.47 3.03
C PHE A 188 -16.09 11.75 3.61
N ALA A 189 -16.31 11.99 4.91
CA ALA A 189 -15.76 13.16 5.59
C ALA A 189 -14.23 13.19 5.53
N ARG A 190 -13.53 12.07 5.34
CA ARG A 190 -12.06 12.04 5.26
C ARG A 190 -11.49 12.41 3.88
N TRP A 191 -12.31 12.54 2.85
CA TRP A 191 -11.89 12.90 1.48
C TRP A 191 -11.68 14.42 1.33
N ILE A 192 -10.79 15.02 2.15
CA ILE A 192 -10.63 16.49 2.19
C ILE A 192 -9.26 17.02 1.74
N GLU A 193 -8.10 16.46 2.15
CA GLU A 193 -6.87 17.31 2.14
C GLU A 193 -5.48 16.70 1.83
N HIS A 194 -5.33 15.48 1.30
CA HIS A 194 -4.01 14.92 0.92
C HIS A 194 -3.99 14.10 -0.39
N PRO A 195 -3.22 14.50 -1.41
CA PRO A 195 -3.27 13.88 -2.73
C PRO A 195 -2.65 12.46 -2.79
N PRO A 196 -3.15 11.59 -3.70
CA PRO A 196 -4.28 11.83 -4.61
C PRO A 196 -5.62 11.40 -4.00
N PHE A 197 -6.45 12.35 -3.55
CA PHE A 197 -7.86 12.11 -3.24
C PHE A 197 -8.77 12.47 -4.43
N PRO A 198 -10.01 11.95 -4.48
CA PRO A 198 -10.95 12.27 -5.55
C PRO A 198 -11.18 13.78 -5.71
N PRO A 199 -11.43 14.27 -6.94
CA PRO A 199 -11.75 15.67 -7.17
C PRO A 199 -12.96 16.14 -6.32
N PRO A 200 -12.98 17.38 -5.80
CA PRO A 200 -14.08 17.86 -4.95
C PRO A 200 -15.48 17.71 -5.58
N GLU A 201 -15.58 17.84 -6.91
CA GLU A 201 -16.82 17.60 -7.65
C GLU A 201 -17.31 16.16 -7.52
N PHE A 202 -16.39 15.18 -7.59
CA PHE A 202 -16.70 13.76 -7.38
C PHE A 202 -17.14 13.53 -5.92
N VAL A 203 -16.40 14.08 -4.95
CA VAL A 203 -16.71 13.92 -3.52
C VAL A 203 -18.12 14.43 -3.20
N ASN A 204 -18.47 15.63 -3.69
CA ASN A 204 -19.78 16.22 -3.46
C ASN A 204 -20.89 15.39 -4.11
N ALA A 205 -20.70 14.96 -5.36
CA ALA A 205 -21.67 14.11 -6.05
C ALA A 205 -21.84 12.74 -5.36
N ALA A 206 -20.76 12.18 -4.80
CA ALA A 206 -20.79 10.93 -4.05
C ALA A 206 -21.59 11.07 -2.75
N ARG A 207 -21.40 12.18 -2.02
CA ARG A 207 -22.20 12.51 -0.83
C ARG A 207 -23.68 12.61 -1.16
N ASP A 208 -24.03 13.35 -2.21
CA ASP A 208 -25.41 13.49 -2.67
C ASP A 208 -26.02 12.14 -3.05
N ARG A 209 -25.25 11.28 -3.74
CA ARG A 209 -25.71 9.94 -4.11
C ARG A 209 -25.98 9.06 -2.89
N ILE A 210 -25.11 9.09 -1.87
CA ILE A 210 -25.31 8.34 -0.63
C ILE A 210 -26.54 8.85 0.11
N HIS A 211 -26.68 10.17 0.29
CA HIS A 211 -27.83 10.78 0.93
C HIS A 211 -29.14 10.44 0.21
N SER A 212 -29.18 10.53 -1.12
CA SER A 212 -30.32 10.08 -1.92
C SER A 212 -30.64 8.60 -1.69
N THR A 213 -29.62 7.74 -1.63
CA THR A 213 -29.82 6.29 -1.42
C THR A 213 -30.34 6.01 0.00
N ILE A 214 -29.90 6.76 1.01
CA ILE A 214 -30.43 6.67 2.37
C ILE A 214 -31.93 7.02 2.39
N LEU A 215 -32.32 8.11 1.71
CA LEU A 215 -33.72 8.52 1.60
C LEU A 215 -34.56 7.46 0.88
N ASP A 216 -34.10 6.97 -0.26
CA ASP A 216 -34.76 5.90 -1.03
C ASP A 216 -35.01 4.66 -0.16
N LEU A 217 -33.99 4.22 0.60
CA LEU A 217 -34.07 3.04 1.47
C LEU A 217 -34.99 3.27 2.66
N ARG A 218 -34.99 4.48 3.24
CA ARG A 218 -35.88 4.83 4.36
C ARG A 218 -37.35 4.81 3.93
N GLU A 219 -37.66 5.26 2.72
CA GLU A 219 -39.03 5.28 2.17
C GLU A 219 -39.61 3.87 1.96
N LEU A 220 -38.76 2.84 1.80
CA LEU A 220 -39.22 1.45 1.71
C LEU A 220 -39.78 0.91 3.04
N GLY A 221 -39.63 1.65 4.15
CA GLY A 221 -40.15 1.31 5.47
C GLY A 221 -39.23 0.43 6.33
N GLN A 222 -39.75 -0.05 7.46
CA GLN A 222 -38.93 -0.71 8.50
C GLN A 222 -38.40 -2.11 8.12
N LYS A 223 -39.09 -2.81 7.21
CA LYS A 223 -38.75 -4.18 6.79
C LYS A 223 -38.91 -4.33 5.28
N PRO A 224 -38.07 -3.64 4.49
CA PRO A 224 -38.17 -3.67 3.04
C PRO A 224 -37.85 -5.06 2.49
N LYS A 225 -38.43 -5.41 1.34
CA LYS A 225 -38.10 -6.68 0.66
C LYS A 225 -36.65 -6.64 0.20
N LYS A 226 -35.93 -7.77 0.33
CA LYS A 226 -34.53 -7.90 -0.08
C LYS A 226 -34.29 -7.41 -1.51
N SER A 227 -35.20 -7.70 -2.44
CA SER A 227 -35.11 -7.26 -3.84
C SER A 227 -35.13 -5.75 -4.02
N GLN A 228 -35.91 -5.02 -3.22
CA GLN A 228 -36.00 -3.56 -3.30
C GLN A 228 -34.73 -2.90 -2.75
N VAL A 229 -34.24 -3.40 -1.61
CA VAL A 229 -32.96 -2.93 -1.03
C VAL A 229 -31.80 -3.24 -2.00
N ARG A 230 -31.77 -4.45 -2.56
CA ARG A 230 -30.78 -4.85 -3.56
C ARG A 230 -30.79 -3.91 -4.76
N ALA A 231 -31.96 -3.57 -5.28
CA ALA A 231 -32.07 -2.65 -6.41
C ALA A 231 -31.49 -1.27 -6.07
N ALA A 232 -31.86 -0.69 -4.91
CA ALA A 232 -31.35 0.61 -4.48
C ALA A 232 -29.82 0.63 -4.29
N LEU A 233 -29.27 -0.39 -3.61
CA LEU A 233 -27.81 -0.51 -3.40
C LEU A 233 -27.08 -0.74 -4.72
N LYS A 234 -27.63 -1.59 -5.61
CA LYS A 234 -27.02 -1.84 -6.93
C LYS A 234 -26.99 -0.59 -7.79
N THR A 235 -28.09 0.16 -7.84
CA THR A 235 -28.13 1.48 -8.52
C THR A 235 -27.06 2.43 -7.96
N CYS A 236 -26.84 2.43 -6.65
CA CYS A 236 -25.78 3.22 -6.03
C CYS A 236 -24.37 2.77 -6.47
N VAL A 237 -24.11 1.46 -6.50
CA VAL A 237 -22.81 0.92 -6.96
C VAL A 237 -22.58 1.18 -8.44
N GLU A 238 -23.60 0.99 -9.28
CA GLU A 238 -23.53 1.28 -10.71
C GLU A 238 -23.27 2.77 -10.98
N TRP A 239 -23.80 3.66 -10.13
CA TRP A 239 -23.46 5.07 -10.18
C TRP A 239 -21.97 5.33 -9.86
N PHE A 240 -21.41 4.68 -8.83
CA PHE A 240 -19.98 4.80 -8.51
C PHE A 240 -19.10 4.28 -9.65
N ASN A 241 -19.43 3.13 -10.25
CA ASN A 241 -18.73 2.60 -11.42
C ASN A 241 -18.68 3.63 -12.57
N ALA A 242 -19.83 4.24 -12.88
CA ALA A 242 -19.93 5.21 -13.97
C ALA A 242 -19.20 6.52 -13.66
N MET A 243 -19.25 7.00 -12.41
CA MET A 243 -18.55 8.22 -12.02
C MET A 243 -17.05 8.01 -11.89
N ASP A 244 -16.61 6.83 -11.43
CA ASP A 244 -15.19 6.50 -11.38
C ASP A 244 -14.56 6.63 -12.77
N GLU A 245 -15.15 5.97 -13.77
CA GLU A 245 -14.70 6.08 -15.16
C GLU A 245 -14.73 7.53 -15.67
N LYS A 246 -15.83 8.25 -15.42
CA LYS A 246 -16.03 9.64 -15.87
C LYS A 246 -14.97 10.59 -15.31
N PHE A 247 -14.55 10.41 -14.07
CA PHE A 247 -13.58 11.26 -13.39
C PHE A 247 -12.13 10.76 -13.53
N GLY A 248 -11.90 9.74 -14.36
CA GLY A 248 -10.55 9.23 -14.66
C GLY A 248 -10.01 8.22 -13.65
N ASN A 249 -10.90 7.44 -13.05
CA ASN A 249 -10.68 6.43 -12.01
C ASN A 249 -10.09 6.99 -10.70
N PRO A 250 -10.77 7.94 -10.03
CA PRO A 250 -10.33 8.50 -8.76
C PRO A 250 -10.49 7.56 -7.55
N ILE A 251 -11.22 6.46 -7.65
CA ILE A 251 -11.41 5.53 -6.53
C ILE A 251 -10.17 4.63 -6.41
N GLU A 252 -9.38 4.84 -5.35
CA GLU A 252 -8.24 3.98 -5.01
C GLU A 252 -8.60 3.04 -3.84
N THR A 253 -7.61 2.57 -3.08
CA THR A 253 -7.81 1.57 -2.04
C THR A 253 -8.61 2.13 -0.86
N ASP A 254 -8.30 3.34 -0.41
CA ASP A 254 -8.92 3.96 0.76
C ASP A 254 -10.36 4.39 0.45
N GLU A 255 -10.62 4.97 -0.73
CA GLU A 255 -11.95 5.34 -1.18
C GLU A 255 -12.84 4.11 -1.36
N ARG A 256 -12.27 3.03 -1.90
CA ARG A 256 -12.96 1.76 -2.08
C ARG A 256 -13.44 1.22 -0.74
N GLU A 257 -12.57 1.23 0.27
CA GLU A 257 -12.93 0.79 1.62
C GLU A 257 -14.05 1.64 2.21
N ASP A 258 -13.98 2.97 2.08
CA ASP A 258 -15.05 3.86 2.56
C ASP A 258 -16.41 3.59 1.90
N ILE A 259 -16.44 3.45 0.58
CA ILE A 259 -17.68 3.19 -0.16
C ILE A 259 -18.27 1.86 0.29
N CYS A 260 -17.44 0.82 0.42
CA CYS A 260 -17.89 -0.47 0.94
C CYS A 260 -18.45 -0.35 2.36
N THR A 261 -17.76 0.32 3.28
CA THR A 261 -18.24 0.53 4.66
C THR A 261 -19.60 1.22 4.68
N VAL A 262 -19.77 2.31 3.92
CA VAL A 262 -21.06 3.01 3.86
C VAL A 262 -22.16 2.10 3.32
N LEU A 263 -21.93 1.38 2.22
CA LEU A 263 -22.94 0.50 1.64
C LEU A 263 -23.30 -0.69 2.56
N GLU A 264 -22.35 -1.22 3.32
CA GLU A 264 -22.59 -2.22 4.36
C GLU A 264 -23.48 -1.66 5.49
N GLU A 265 -23.21 -0.44 5.93
CA GLU A 265 -24.02 0.28 6.91
C GLU A 265 -25.47 0.46 6.41
N LEU A 266 -25.65 0.86 5.14
CA LEU A 266 -26.97 0.98 4.52
C LEU A 266 -27.71 -0.38 4.51
N ALA A 267 -27.03 -1.46 4.10
CA ALA A 267 -27.60 -2.81 4.10
C ALA A 267 -27.96 -3.30 5.51
N PHE A 268 -27.15 -2.94 6.51
CA PHE A 268 -27.39 -3.26 7.91
C PHE A 268 -28.65 -2.55 8.44
N VAL A 269 -28.77 -1.24 8.24
CA VAL A 269 -29.93 -0.47 8.71
C VAL A 269 -31.21 -0.93 8.02
N ALA A 270 -31.14 -1.26 6.72
CA ALA A 270 -32.24 -1.87 5.96
C ALA A 270 -32.59 -3.32 6.38
N LYS A 271 -31.88 -3.89 7.38
CA LYS A 271 -32.03 -5.27 7.87
C LYS A 271 -31.75 -6.35 6.82
N GLN A 272 -30.92 -6.06 5.81
CA GLN A 272 -30.56 -6.96 4.73
C GLN A 272 -29.05 -7.23 4.69
N LYS A 273 -28.44 -7.58 5.83
CA LYS A 273 -26.99 -7.77 6.00
C LYS A 273 -26.33 -8.68 4.96
N THR A 274 -27.06 -9.68 4.44
CA THR A 274 -26.53 -10.59 3.39
C THR A 274 -26.19 -9.88 2.09
N LEU A 275 -26.77 -8.69 1.82
CA LEU A 275 -26.45 -7.90 0.64
C LEU A 275 -25.06 -7.26 0.70
N ALA A 276 -24.47 -7.10 1.90
CA ALA A 276 -23.11 -6.61 2.06
C ALA A 276 -22.11 -7.40 1.22
N GLN A 277 -22.23 -8.74 1.25
CA GLN A 277 -21.35 -9.64 0.51
C GLN A 277 -21.54 -9.53 -1.01
N GLU A 278 -22.74 -9.20 -1.47
CA GLU A 278 -23.08 -9.09 -2.90
C GLU A 278 -22.54 -7.79 -3.53
N ILE A 279 -22.23 -6.75 -2.74
CA ILE A 279 -21.70 -5.47 -3.24
C ILE A 279 -20.40 -5.66 -4.03
N HIS A 280 -19.54 -6.59 -3.59
CA HIS A 280 -18.28 -6.88 -4.27
C HIS A 280 -18.46 -7.44 -5.68
N ASP A 281 -19.60 -8.06 -5.98
CA ASP A 281 -19.89 -8.62 -7.30
C ASP A 281 -20.38 -7.54 -8.30
N TRP A 282 -20.80 -6.36 -7.82
CA TRP A 282 -21.37 -5.31 -8.66
C TRP A 282 -20.38 -4.19 -9.01
N ARG A 283 -19.33 -4.03 -8.22
CA ARG A 283 -18.34 -2.96 -8.40
C ARG A 283 -17.31 -3.28 -9.48
N THR A 284 -16.81 -2.25 -10.14
CA THR A 284 -15.72 -2.37 -11.13
C THR A 284 -14.48 -1.54 -10.76
N TRP A 285 -14.59 -0.72 -9.71
CA TRP A 285 -13.52 0.06 -9.09
C TRP A 285 -12.83 -0.68 -7.94
#